data_AF-A0A803VL95-F1
#
_entry.id   AF-A0A803VL95-F1
#
_cell.length_a   1.000
_cell.length_b   1.000
_cell.length_c   1.000
_cell.angle_alpha   90.00
_cell.angle_beta   90.00
_cell.angle_gamma   90.00
#
_symmetry.space_group_name_H-M   'P 1'
#
loop_
_entity.id
_entity.type
_entity.pdbx_description
1 polymer ?
#
loop_
_entity_poly.entity_id
_entity_poly.type
_entity_poly.pdbx_seq_one_letter_code
_entity_poly.pdbx_strand_id
1 'polypeptide(L)'
;MSGGDAKKLVRSPSGLRMVPEHRAARSPFGLDEPPWVPDKECPRCMQCDTKFDFITRKHHCRRCGKCFCDKCCSKKVPLPRMCFVDPVRQCAECALVSQKETEFYDKQLKVLMNGATFFVTLGTSDKSELMVCRLSNNQRYLVLDGDSHYEIEIIQISTVQILTEGFTPGDFRVFQDEPEYDLTEMRTNKVRNSNNCSLSTLLSLLGFSNCTAHLCVFQPVQHVNLNKLTLVFK
;
A
#
# COMPACT_ATOMS: atom_id res chain seq x y z
N MET A 1 21.06 9.19 -15.59
CA MET A 1 19.88 9.41 -16.46
C MET A 1 18.85 8.37 -16.08
N SER A 2 17.93 8.68 -15.17
CA SER A 2 16.84 7.76 -14.79
C SER A 2 15.85 7.67 -15.95
N GLY A 3 15.87 6.57 -16.69
CA GLY A 3 14.85 6.27 -17.69
C GLY A 3 13.49 6.37 -17.02
N GLY A 4 12.68 7.35 -17.42
CA GLY A 4 11.35 7.55 -16.84
C GLY A 4 10.55 6.26 -16.96
N ASP A 5 9.88 5.86 -15.88
CA ASP A 5 8.97 4.71 -15.89
C ASP A 5 7.90 4.93 -16.96
N ALA A 6 8.12 4.37 -18.15
CA ALA A 6 7.21 4.52 -19.27
C ALA A 6 5.84 3.95 -18.86
N LYS A 7 4.81 4.78 -19.01
CA LYS A 7 3.42 4.42 -18.72
C LYS A 7 2.65 4.40 -20.02
N LYS A 8 1.74 3.43 -20.15
CA LYS A 8 0.82 3.32 -21.28
C LYS A 8 -0.62 3.39 -20.81
N LEU A 9 -1.45 3.97 -21.67
CA LEU A 9 -2.90 3.97 -21.50
C LEU A 9 -3.47 2.67 -22.07
N VAL A 10 -4.23 1.95 -21.26
CA VAL A 10 -4.92 0.71 -21.64
C VAL A 10 -6.41 0.92 -21.43
N ARG A 11 -7.20 0.57 -22.45
CA ARG A 11 -8.66 0.51 -22.33
C ARG A 11 -9.07 -0.88 -21.87
N SER A 12 -9.87 -0.94 -20.81
CA SER A 12 -10.48 -2.16 -20.27
C SER A 12 -12.02 -2.02 -20.28
N PRO A 13 -12.77 -3.12 -20.14
CA PRO A 13 -14.22 -3.06 -19.90
C PRO A 13 -14.60 -2.19 -18.69
N SER A 14 -13.70 -2.09 -17.71
CA SER A 14 -13.89 -1.27 -16.51
C SER A 14 -13.57 0.21 -16.68
N GLY A 15 -12.83 0.62 -17.72
CA GLY A 15 -12.44 2.00 -17.97
C GLY A 15 -11.02 2.16 -18.51
N LEU A 16 -10.55 3.40 -18.56
CA LEU A 16 -9.18 3.76 -18.95
C LEU A 16 -8.23 3.59 -17.76
N ARG A 17 -7.09 2.92 -18.00
CA ARG A 17 -6.06 2.64 -16.99
C ARG A 17 -4.70 3.13 -17.47
N MET A 18 -3.91 3.74 -16.59
CA MET A 18 -2.54 4.15 -16.86
C MET A 18 -1.56 3.18 -16.19
N VAL A 19 -1.13 2.16 -16.92
CA VAL A 19 -0.30 1.08 -16.38
C VAL A 19 1.17 1.26 -16.78
N PRO A 20 2.13 0.81 -15.95
CA PRO A 20 3.53 0.72 -16.37
C PRO A 20 3.67 -0.18 -17.60
N GLU A 21 4.52 0.22 -18.53
CA GLU A 21 4.78 -0.54 -19.76
C GLU A 21 5.49 -1.85 -19.45
N HIS A 22 6.48 -1.80 -18.56
CA HIS A 22 7.24 -2.96 -18.10
C HIS A 22 6.72 -3.48 -16.75
N ARG A 23 6.62 -4.82 -16.60
CA ARG A 23 6.11 -5.44 -15.36
C ARG A 23 6.98 -5.12 -14.15
N ALA A 24 8.31 -5.03 -14.33
CA ALA A 24 9.23 -4.70 -13.26
C ALA A 24 9.00 -3.30 -12.65
N ALA A 25 8.38 -2.38 -13.39
CA ALA A 25 8.03 -1.05 -12.93
C ALA A 25 6.66 -0.98 -12.23
N ARG A 26 5.96 -2.11 -12.05
CA ARG A 26 4.70 -2.15 -11.31
C ARG A 26 4.95 -2.05 -9.81
N SER A 27 4.12 -1.25 -9.16
CA SER A 27 4.05 -1.21 -7.70
C SER A 27 3.69 -2.60 -7.16
N PRO A 28 4.39 -3.09 -6.12
CA PRO A 28 4.03 -4.34 -5.45
C PRO A 28 2.66 -4.25 -4.75
N PHE A 29 2.14 -3.03 -4.53
CA PHE A 29 0.84 -2.78 -3.92
C PHE A 29 -0.29 -2.62 -4.95
N GLY A 30 0.04 -2.66 -6.24
CA GLY A 30 -0.93 -2.62 -7.32
C GLY A 30 -1.88 -3.81 -7.27
N LEU A 31 -3.12 -3.59 -7.70
CA LEU A 31 -4.15 -4.62 -7.83
C LEU A 31 -4.45 -4.84 -9.30
N ASP A 32 -4.67 -6.10 -9.67
CA ASP A 32 -5.21 -6.44 -10.97
C ASP A 32 -6.73 -6.24 -10.99
N GLU A 33 -7.27 -6.04 -12.19
CA GLU A 33 -8.70 -5.89 -12.39
C GLU A 33 -9.38 -7.26 -12.26
N PRO A 34 -10.47 -7.38 -11.48
CA PRO A 34 -11.16 -8.64 -11.33
C PRO A 34 -11.93 -8.99 -12.61
N PRO A 35 -12.08 -10.28 -12.93
CA PRO A 35 -13.01 -10.70 -13.97
C PRO A 35 -14.43 -10.30 -13.57
N TRP A 36 -15.20 -9.83 -14.54
CA TRP A 36 -16.62 -9.57 -14.33
C TRP A 36 -17.39 -10.86 -14.36
N VAL A 37 -18.35 -11.00 -13.43
CA VAL A 37 -19.30 -12.11 -13.49
C VAL A 37 -20.09 -11.99 -14.80
N PRO A 38 -20.13 -13.03 -15.65
CA PRO A 38 -20.87 -13.00 -16.90
C PRO A 38 -22.34 -12.68 -16.68
N ASP A 39 -22.94 -11.86 -17.56
CA ASP A 39 -24.33 -11.44 -17.39
C ASP A 39 -25.31 -12.61 -17.30
N LYS A 40 -25.03 -13.72 -18.00
CA LYS A 40 -25.87 -14.93 -17.97
C LYS A 40 -25.93 -15.58 -16.59
N GLU A 41 -24.87 -15.44 -15.80
CA GLU A 41 -24.74 -16.00 -14.45
C GLU A 41 -25.26 -15.05 -13.36
N CYS A 42 -25.71 -13.85 -13.75
CA CYS A 42 -26.24 -12.84 -12.83
C CYS A 42 -27.71 -12.52 -13.16
N PRO A 43 -28.68 -13.39 -12.81
CA PRO A 43 -30.11 -13.12 -13.03
C PRO A 43 -30.70 -12.13 -12.02
N ARG A 44 -30.02 -11.93 -10.88
CA ARG A 44 -30.46 -11.10 -9.76
C ARG A 44 -29.30 -10.29 -9.19
N CYS A 45 -29.61 -9.14 -8.61
CA CYS A 45 -28.62 -8.29 -7.95
C CYS A 45 -27.92 -9.06 -6.82
N MET A 46 -26.59 -9.10 -6.83
CA MET A 46 -25.80 -9.83 -5.84
C MET A 46 -25.76 -9.20 -4.44
N GLN A 47 -26.57 -8.16 -4.19
CA GLN A 47 -26.73 -7.52 -2.87
C GLN A 47 -28.16 -7.57 -2.36
N CYS A 48 -29.14 -7.18 -3.18
CA CYS A 48 -30.54 -7.05 -2.77
C CYS A 48 -31.49 -8.04 -3.43
N ASP A 49 -30.96 -8.99 -4.20
CA ASP A 49 -31.69 -10.08 -4.90
C ASP A 49 -32.80 -9.63 -5.88
N THR A 50 -32.89 -8.33 -6.17
CA THR A 50 -33.81 -7.81 -7.18
C THR A 50 -33.50 -8.43 -8.54
N LYS A 51 -34.53 -9.02 -9.18
CA LYS A 51 -34.43 -9.61 -10.50
C LYS A 51 -34.10 -8.55 -11.54
N PHE A 52 -33.18 -8.86 -12.45
CA PHE A 52 -32.90 -8.01 -13.60
C PHE A 52 -33.94 -8.23 -14.70
N ASP A 53 -34.31 -7.14 -15.36
CA ASP A 53 -35.26 -7.12 -16.46
C ASP A 53 -34.97 -5.93 -17.39
N PHE A 54 -35.93 -5.55 -18.25
CA PHE A 54 -35.76 -4.44 -19.18
C PHE A 54 -35.63 -3.07 -18.49
N ILE A 55 -36.12 -2.93 -17.26
CA ILE A 55 -36.09 -1.70 -16.46
C ILE A 55 -34.86 -1.73 -15.53
N THR A 56 -34.67 -2.83 -14.80
CA THR A 56 -33.57 -3.03 -13.87
C THR A 56 -32.37 -3.62 -14.61
N ARG A 57 -31.45 -2.75 -15.04
CA ARG A 57 -30.23 -3.14 -15.77
C ARG A 57 -29.13 -3.65 -14.82
N LYS A 58 -28.21 -4.43 -15.38
CA LYS A 58 -27.03 -4.99 -14.68
C LYS A 58 -25.88 -3.98 -14.67
N HIS A 59 -25.18 -3.90 -13.55
CA HIS A 59 -24.00 -3.07 -13.38
C HIS A 59 -22.92 -3.81 -12.61
N HIS A 60 -21.71 -3.86 -13.15
CA HIS A 60 -20.58 -4.48 -12.48
C HIS A 60 -19.82 -3.50 -11.60
N CYS A 61 -19.44 -3.93 -10.41
CA CYS A 61 -18.49 -3.21 -9.57
C CYS A 61 -17.08 -3.38 -10.15
N ARG A 62 -16.39 -2.29 -10.46
CA ARG A 62 -15.04 -2.33 -11.06
C ARG A 62 -13.95 -2.82 -10.10
N ARG A 63 -14.23 -2.88 -8.79
CA ARG A 63 -13.30 -3.38 -7.77
C ARG A 63 -13.44 -4.86 -7.47
N CYS A 64 -14.65 -5.44 -7.54
CA CYS A 64 -14.88 -6.85 -7.21
C CYS A 64 -15.48 -7.71 -8.32
N GLY A 65 -15.86 -7.12 -9.47
CA GLY A 65 -16.38 -7.85 -10.63
C GLY A 65 -17.82 -8.38 -10.48
N LYS A 66 -18.41 -8.32 -9.29
CA LYS A 66 -19.81 -8.73 -9.04
C LYS A 66 -20.82 -7.81 -9.72
N CYS A 67 -22.03 -8.33 -9.96
CA CYS A 67 -23.09 -7.64 -10.70
C CYS A 67 -24.28 -7.24 -9.81
N PHE A 68 -24.75 -6.00 -9.99
CA PHE A 68 -25.67 -5.28 -9.10
C PHE A 68 -26.70 -4.46 -9.90
N CYS A 69 -27.79 -4.06 -9.24
CA CYS A 69 -28.66 -2.99 -9.75
C CYS A 69 -28.05 -1.60 -9.50
N ASP A 70 -28.59 -0.57 -10.13
CA ASP A 70 -28.04 0.79 -10.03
C ASP A 70 -28.03 1.28 -8.56
N LYS A 71 -29.09 1.02 -7.80
CA LYS A 71 -29.18 1.39 -6.37
C LYS A 71 -28.04 0.82 -5.52
N CYS A 72 -27.67 -0.44 -5.75
CA CYS A 72 -26.61 -1.13 -4.99
C CYS A 72 -25.20 -0.79 -5.49
N CYS A 73 -25.07 -0.16 -6.66
CA CYS A 73 -23.81 0.09 -7.32
C CYS A 73 -23.80 1.44 -8.07
N SER A 74 -24.17 2.53 -7.41
CA SER A 74 -24.31 3.86 -8.03
C SER A 74 -23.08 4.76 -7.87
N LYS A 75 -22.21 4.47 -6.89
CA LYS A 75 -21.08 5.35 -6.55
C LYS A 75 -19.94 5.22 -7.56
N LYS A 76 -19.35 6.35 -7.94
CA LYS A 76 -18.07 6.41 -8.65
C LYS A 76 -16.98 6.85 -7.67
N VAL A 77 -15.93 6.03 -7.51
CA VAL A 77 -14.86 6.26 -6.52
C VAL A 77 -13.50 6.03 -7.18
N PRO A 78 -12.48 6.85 -6.87
CA PRO A 78 -11.10 6.60 -7.30
C PRO A 78 -10.64 5.18 -6.93
N LEU A 79 -9.83 4.58 -7.80
CA LEU A 79 -9.22 3.26 -7.55
C LEU A 79 -7.76 3.22 -8.02
N PRO A 80 -6.85 4.00 -7.39
CA PRO A 80 -5.48 4.21 -7.87
C PRO A 80 -4.65 2.92 -7.89
N ARG A 81 -4.91 2.00 -6.96
CA ARG A 81 -4.21 0.70 -6.89
C ARG A 81 -4.42 -0.16 -8.14
N MET A 82 -5.54 -0.02 -8.84
CA MET A 82 -5.78 -0.68 -10.14
C MET A 82 -5.41 0.20 -11.33
N CYS A 83 -4.78 1.35 -11.10
CA CYS A 83 -4.34 2.29 -12.12
C CYS A 83 -5.46 2.92 -12.96
N PHE A 84 -6.71 2.96 -12.47
CA PHE A 84 -7.77 3.69 -13.17
C PHE A 84 -7.49 5.19 -13.15
N VAL A 85 -7.65 5.84 -14.30
CA VAL A 85 -7.44 7.28 -14.45
C VAL A 85 -8.59 8.06 -13.82
N ASP A 86 -9.82 7.63 -14.10
CA ASP A 86 -11.04 8.27 -13.62
C ASP A 86 -11.71 7.46 -12.50
N PRO A 87 -12.53 8.09 -11.64
CA PRO A 87 -13.38 7.39 -10.69
C PRO A 87 -14.29 6.35 -11.37
N VAL A 88 -14.27 5.12 -10.87
CA VAL A 88 -15.00 3.99 -11.46
C VAL A 88 -16.20 3.58 -10.60
N ARG A 89 -17.21 2.99 -11.24
CA ARG A 89 -18.43 2.51 -10.57
C ARG A 89 -18.11 1.37 -9.60
N GLN A 90 -18.57 1.47 -8.36
CA GLN A 90 -18.37 0.45 -7.32
C GLN A 90 -19.66 0.15 -6.56
N CYS A 91 -19.77 -1.07 -6.01
CA CYS A 91 -20.82 -1.40 -5.05
C CYS A 91 -20.60 -0.64 -3.73
N ALA A 92 -21.65 -0.56 -2.89
CA ALA A 92 -21.59 0.18 -1.63
C ALA A 92 -20.42 -0.25 -0.73
N GLU A 93 -20.17 -1.56 -0.60
CA GLU A 93 -19.09 -2.11 0.21
C GLU A 93 -17.70 -1.74 -0.32
N CYS A 94 -17.46 -1.97 -1.61
CA CYS A 94 -16.18 -1.62 -2.25
C CYS A 94 -15.90 -0.12 -2.22
N ALA A 95 -16.94 0.71 -2.39
CA ALA A 95 -16.81 2.16 -2.34
C ALA A 95 -16.29 2.64 -0.97
N LEU A 96 -16.78 2.06 0.13
CA LEU A 96 -16.30 2.39 1.48
C LEU A 96 -14.83 2.05 1.68
N VAL A 97 -14.39 0.88 1.19
CA VAL A 97 -12.99 0.47 1.27
C VAL A 97 -12.10 1.39 0.43
N SER A 98 -12.48 1.64 -0.83
CA SER A 98 -11.69 2.49 -1.73
C SER A 98 -11.58 3.94 -1.26
N GLN A 99 -12.61 4.48 -0.58
CA GLN A 99 -12.55 5.82 0.01
C GLN A 99 -11.51 5.87 1.14
N LYS A 100 -11.54 4.90 2.06
CA LYS A 100 -10.54 4.80 3.13
C LYS A 100 -9.12 4.62 2.58
N GLU A 101 -8.97 3.77 1.56
CA GLU A 101 -7.69 3.61 0.86
C GLU A 101 -7.23 4.95 0.26
N THR A 102 -8.10 5.64 -0.48
CA THR A 102 -7.76 6.91 -1.14
C THR A 102 -7.34 7.98 -0.14
N GLU A 103 -8.08 8.16 0.96
CA GLU A 103 -7.73 9.11 2.01
C GLU A 103 -6.36 8.83 2.63
N PHE A 104 -6.04 7.54 2.78
CA PHE A 104 -4.72 7.10 3.24
C PHE A 104 -3.64 7.44 2.19
N TYR A 105 -3.80 6.98 0.94
CA TYR A 105 -2.82 7.22 -0.13
C TYR A 105 -2.57 8.72 -0.37
N ASP A 106 -3.61 9.55 -0.44
CA ASP A 106 -3.49 10.97 -0.76
C ASP A 106 -2.69 11.75 0.29
N LYS A 107 -2.87 11.39 1.57
CA LYS A 107 -2.19 12.05 2.69
C LYS A 107 -0.78 11.50 2.90
N GLN A 108 -0.62 10.18 2.81
CA GLN A 108 0.56 9.50 3.31
C GLN A 108 1.60 9.21 2.22
N LEU A 109 1.17 8.83 1.01
CA LEU A 109 2.10 8.41 -0.05
C LEU A 109 3.05 9.55 -0.45
N LYS A 110 2.54 10.78 -0.57
CA LYS A 110 3.36 11.96 -0.89
C LYS A 110 4.43 12.20 0.15
N VAL A 111 4.09 12.04 1.43
CA VAL A 111 5.03 12.24 2.53
C VAL A 111 6.15 11.20 2.47
N LEU A 112 5.82 9.94 2.17
CA LEU A 112 6.81 8.87 2.06
C LEU A 112 7.70 8.98 0.82
N MET A 113 7.15 9.47 -0.30
CA MET A 113 7.93 9.73 -1.51
C MET A 113 8.85 10.95 -1.38
N ASN A 114 8.43 11.97 -0.62
CA ASN A 114 9.26 13.14 -0.33
C ASN A 114 10.47 12.79 0.54
N GLY A 115 10.35 11.75 1.37
CA GLY A 115 11.43 11.27 2.22
C GLY A 115 11.57 12.03 3.53
N ALA A 116 12.32 11.42 4.44
CA ALA A 116 12.74 12.04 5.70
C ALA A 116 14.15 11.60 6.06
N THR A 117 14.84 12.41 6.87
CA THR A 117 16.23 12.17 7.23
C THR A 117 16.33 11.35 8.51
N PHE A 118 17.18 10.32 8.49
CA PHE A 118 17.42 9.41 9.60
C PHE A 118 18.91 9.16 9.77
N PHE A 119 19.32 8.84 11.00
CA PHE A 119 20.59 8.15 11.21
C PHE A 119 20.37 6.66 10.96
N VAL A 120 21.06 6.10 9.98
CA VAL A 120 20.96 4.70 9.57
C VAL A 120 22.20 3.94 10.02
N THR A 121 21.98 2.77 10.62
CA THR A 121 23.02 1.80 10.96
C THR A 121 22.71 0.50 10.23
N LEU A 122 23.69 -0.01 9.48
CA LEU A 122 23.58 -1.22 8.67
C LEU A 122 24.32 -2.38 9.36
N GLY A 123 23.63 -3.50 9.57
CA GLY A 123 24.20 -4.71 10.17
C GLY A 123 24.72 -4.50 11.59
N THR A 124 25.89 -5.09 11.89
CA THR A 124 26.58 -4.98 13.19
C THR A 124 27.53 -3.79 13.27
N SER A 125 27.45 -2.84 12.35
CA SER A 125 28.33 -1.67 12.37
C SER A 125 27.98 -0.75 13.55
N ASP A 126 28.99 -0.28 14.28
CA ASP A 126 28.80 0.76 15.30
C ASP A 126 28.70 2.17 14.68
N LYS A 127 28.93 2.29 13.36
CA LYS A 127 28.88 3.56 12.65
C LYS A 127 27.44 3.81 12.17
N SER A 128 26.93 5.01 12.47
CA SER A 128 25.69 5.51 11.89
C SER A 128 25.98 6.57 10.83
N GLU A 129 25.19 6.57 9.77
CA GLU A 129 25.26 7.54 8.66
C GLU A 129 23.97 8.33 8.59
N LEU A 130 24.05 9.64 8.31
CA LEU A 130 22.87 10.47 8.09
C LEU A 130 22.36 10.27 6.66
N MET A 131 21.18 9.69 6.49
CA MET A 131 20.61 9.37 5.18
C MET A 131 19.18 9.91 5.03
N VAL A 132 18.81 10.26 3.81
CA VAL A 132 17.41 10.50 3.41
C VAL A 132 16.78 9.18 3.02
N CYS A 133 15.78 8.75 3.80
CA CYS A 133 15.01 7.55 3.54
C CYS A 133 13.70 7.93 2.84
N ARG A 134 13.44 7.38 1.66
CA ARG A 134 12.23 7.69 0.87
C ARG A 134 11.73 6.49 0.08
N LEU A 135 10.45 6.53 -0.26
CA LEU A 135 9.85 5.57 -1.16
C LEU A 135 10.09 5.97 -2.62
N SER A 136 10.49 5.01 -3.46
CA SER A 136 10.56 5.19 -4.91
C SER A 136 9.20 5.52 -5.53
N ASN A 137 9.19 6.12 -6.73
CA ASN A 137 7.95 6.58 -7.40
C ASN A 137 6.96 5.45 -7.68
N ASN A 138 7.48 4.26 -8.00
CA ASN A 138 6.69 3.06 -8.24
C ASN A 138 6.45 2.25 -6.95
N GLN A 139 6.87 2.75 -5.78
CA GLN A 139 6.73 2.10 -4.48
C GLN A 139 7.39 0.72 -4.41
N ARG A 140 8.40 0.45 -5.24
CA ARG A 140 9.08 -0.85 -5.29
C ARG A 140 10.29 -0.91 -4.36
N TYR A 141 10.99 0.20 -4.23
CA TYR A 141 12.20 0.34 -3.43
C TYR A 141 12.01 1.33 -2.28
N LEU A 142 12.56 1.00 -1.11
CA LEU A 142 12.95 1.96 -0.09
C LEU A 142 14.37 2.43 -0.43
N VAL A 143 14.51 3.72 -0.71
CA VAL A 143 15.76 4.35 -1.11
C VAL A 143 16.38 5.04 0.10
N LEU A 144 17.67 4.80 0.33
CA LEU A 144 18.48 5.43 1.36
C LEU A 144 19.61 6.19 0.68
N ASP A 145 19.62 7.50 0.83
CA ASP A 145 20.49 8.40 0.08
C ASP A 145 21.30 9.26 1.06
N GLY A 146 22.62 9.08 1.10
CA GLY A 146 23.57 9.75 1.99
C GLY A 146 24.92 9.94 1.31
N ASP A 147 26.02 9.63 2.01
CA ASP A 147 27.32 9.46 1.37
C ASP A 147 27.33 8.18 0.50
N SER A 148 26.54 7.19 0.93
CA SER A 148 26.24 5.96 0.19
C SER A 148 24.81 5.97 -0.35
N HIS A 149 24.56 5.22 -1.44
CA HIS A 149 23.21 5.03 -2.01
C HIS A 149 22.81 3.56 -1.93
N TYR A 150 21.66 3.28 -1.31
CA TYR A 150 21.09 1.94 -1.24
C TYR A 150 19.64 1.93 -1.72
N GLU A 151 19.28 0.86 -2.44
CA GLU A 151 17.92 0.60 -2.88
C GLU A 151 17.50 -0.78 -2.40
N ILE A 152 16.50 -0.82 -1.53
CA ILE A 152 16.02 -2.04 -0.91
C ILE A 152 14.67 -2.36 -1.52
N GLU A 153 14.55 -3.53 -2.15
CA GLU A 153 13.25 -3.97 -2.64
C GLU A 153 12.30 -4.21 -1.47
N ILE A 154 11.14 -3.56 -1.50
CA ILE A 154 10.14 -3.68 -0.43
C ILE A 154 9.70 -5.13 -0.24
N ILE A 155 9.66 -5.90 -1.32
CA ILE A 155 9.28 -7.32 -1.28
C ILE A 155 10.30 -8.20 -0.54
N GLN A 156 11.53 -7.72 -0.30
CA GLN A 156 12.55 -8.42 0.47
C GLN A 156 12.47 -8.11 1.97
N ILE A 157 11.75 -7.07 2.39
CA ILE A 157 11.55 -6.72 3.80
C ILE A 157 10.67 -7.79 4.44
N SER A 158 11.19 -8.50 5.44
CA SER A 158 10.47 -9.56 6.14
C SER A 158 9.68 -9.02 7.31
N THR A 159 10.29 -8.13 8.10
CA THR A 159 9.68 -7.54 9.28
C THR A 159 10.07 -6.07 9.44
N VAL A 160 9.15 -5.31 10.05
CA VAL A 160 9.31 -3.89 10.34
C VAL A 160 8.88 -3.68 11.79
N GLN A 161 9.79 -3.19 12.62
CA GLN A 161 9.54 -2.94 14.04
C GLN A 161 9.78 -1.46 14.36
N ILE A 162 8.90 -0.86 15.16
CA ILE A 162 9.14 0.46 15.75
C ILE A 162 9.54 0.25 17.20
N LEU A 163 10.65 0.86 17.59
CA LEU A 163 11.05 0.98 18.98
C LEU A 163 10.66 2.38 19.47
N THR A 164 9.63 2.45 20.31
CA THR A 164 9.26 3.67 21.02
C THR A 164 10.01 3.72 22.35
N GLU A 165 10.69 4.82 22.63
CA GLU A 165 11.25 5.05 23.97
C GLU A 165 10.09 5.33 24.95
N GLY A 166 9.83 4.43 25.91
CA GLY A 166 8.89 4.71 27.00
C GLY A 166 8.02 3.58 27.58
N PHE A 167 8.22 2.30 27.25
CA PHE A 167 7.55 1.20 27.97
C PHE A 167 8.58 0.18 28.47
N THR A 168 8.48 -0.19 29.76
CA THR A 168 9.31 -1.23 30.37
C THR A 168 9.02 -2.60 29.74
N PRO A 169 10.03 -3.48 29.61
CA PRO A 169 9.89 -4.72 28.85
C PRO A 169 9.17 -5.77 29.69
N GLY A 170 7.87 -5.93 29.43
CA GLY A 170 7.09 -7.11 29.76
C GLY A 170 6.41 -7.60 28.49
N ASP A 171 6.93 -8.69 27.93
CA ASP A 171 6.34 -9.50 26.87
C ASP A 171 6.13 -8.87 25.49
N PHE A 172 7.20 -8.86 24.68
CA PHE A 172 7.06 -9.26 23.26
C PHE A 172 8.20 -10.21 22.92
N ARG A 173 7.91 -11.51 22.99
CA ARG A 173 8.77 -12.55 22.44
C ARG A 173 8.66 -12.49 20.92
N VAL A 174 9.76 -12.16 20.25
CA VAL A 174 9.93 -12.48 18.83
C VAL A 174 9.91 -14.01 18.75
N PHE A 175 9.08 -14.56 17.88
CA PHE A 175 9.12 -15.99 17.56
C PHE A 175 10.52 -16.33 17.05
N GLN A 176 11.36 -16.87 17.94
CA GLN A 176 12.49 -17.69 17.57
C GLN A 176 11.89 -19.04 17.19
N ASP A 177 11.92 -19.35 15.91
CA ASP A 177 12.02 -20.70 15.33
C ASP A 177 11.67 -20.60 13.84
N GLU A 178 12.61 -20.13 13.01
CA GLU A 178 12.69 -20.43 11.58
C GLU A 178 14.16 -20.23 11.14
N PRO A 179 14.68 -21.00 10.16
CA PRO A 179 16.08 -21.35 10.07
C PRO A 179 16.97 -20.20 9.63
N GLU A 180 18.26 -20.38 9.90
CA GLU A 180 19.42 -19.52 9.61
C GLU A 180 19.50 -19.17 8.11
N TYR A 181 18.70 -18.18 7.69
CA TYR A 181 18.93 -17.39 6.48
C TYR A 181 19.74 -16.15 6.88
N ASP A 182 20.55 -15.62 5.97
CA ASP A 182 21.47 -14.51 6.20
C ASP A 182 20.70 -13.17 6.38
N LEU A 183 20.07 -13.01 7.55
CA LEU A 183 19.21 -11.88 7.88
C LEU A 183 20.04 -10.62 8.11
N THR A 184 19.91 -9.64 7.23
CA THR A 184 20.51 -8.30 7.45
C THR A 184 19.53 -7.42 8.23
N GLU A 185 20.01 -6.80 9.33
CA GLU A 185 19.24 -5.85 10.14
C GLU A 185 19.63 -4.40 9.77
N MET A 186 18.63 -3.52 9.71
CA MET A 186 18.83 -2.08 9.55
C MET A 186 18.10 -1.30 10.61
N ARG A 187 18.79 -0.39 11.27
CA ARG A 187 18.22 0.48 12.31
C ARG A 187 18.22 1.93 11.84
N THR A 188 17.12 2.65 12.05
CA THR A 188 17.02 4.07 11.71
C THR A 188 16.51 4.89 12.89
N ASN A 189 17.07 6.08 13.13
CA ASN A 189 16.61 7.00 14.17
C ASN A 189 16.21 8.35 13.55
N LYS A 190 15.00 8.86 13.87
CA LYS A 190 14.49 10.09 13.27
C LYS A 190 15.24 11.31 13.79
N VAL A 191 15.63 12.21 12.87
CA VAL A 191 16.20 13.52 13.24
C VAL A 191 15.09 14.45 13.74
N ARG A 192 15.23 14.96 14.97
CA ARG A 192 14.23 15.75 15.73
C ARG A 192 13.68 17.00 15.03
N ASN A 193 14.26 17.45 13.92
CA ASN A 193 13.89 18.67 13.20
C ASN A 193 13.50 18.43 11.72
N SER A 194 13.34 17.17 11.31
CA SER A 194 12.86 16.82 9.97
C SER A 194 11.33 16.86 9.92
N ASN A 195 10.75 17.26 8.78
CA ASN A 195 9.31 17.35 8.53
C ASN A 195 8.55 16.15 9.15
N ASN A 196 7.34 16.40 9.65
CA ASN A 196 6.48 15.44 10.38
C ASN A 196 5.99 14.23 9.56
N CYS A 197 6.84 13.61 8.73
CA CYS A 197 6.65 12.23 8.32
C CYS A 197 6.81 11.35 9.56
N SER A 198 5.69 10.94 10.16
CA SER A 198 5.71 9.93 11.21
C SER A 198 6.02 8.58 10.56
N LEU A 199 6.99 7.86 11.10
CA LEU A 199 7.37 6.49 10.69
C LEU A 199 6.17 5.53 10.63
N SER A 200 5.13 5.79 11.43
CA SER A 200 3.83 5.12 11.38
C SER A 200 3.17 5.14 10.00
N THR A 201 3.44 6.17 9.21
CA THR A 201 2.97 6.32 7.84
C THR A 201 3.62 5.32 6.89
N LEU A 202 4.93 5.09 7.04
CA LEU A 202 5.71 4.13 6.25
C LEU A 202 5.21 2.70 6.52
N LEU A 203 4.82 2.42 7.77
CA LEU A 203 4.25 1.15 8.21
C LEU A 203 2.84 0.86 7.70
N SER A 204 1.98 1.87 7.57
CA SER A 204 0.66 1.65 6.97
C SER A 204 0.74 1.31 5.47
N LEU A 205 1.83 1.70 4.77
CA LEU A 205 2.12 1.18 3.42
C LEU A 205 2.79 -0.20 3.44
N LEU A 206 3.67 -0.48 4.41
CA LEU A 206 4.36 -1.77 4.56
C LEU A 206 3.49 -2.85 5.24
N GLY A 207 2.22 -2.54 5.54
CA GLY A 207 1.19 -3.47 6.04
C GLY A 207 0.90 -4.58 5.03
N PHE A 208 1.83 -5.53 5.02
CA PHE A 208 1.99 -6.72 4.19
C PHE A 208 0.74 -7.15 3.42
N SER A 209 1.00 -7.40 2.13
CA SER A 209 0.14 -7.96 1.08
C SER A 209 -0.49 -9.35 1.38
N ASN A 210 -0.70 -9.74 2.64
CA ASN A 210 -1.35 -11.01 3.02
C ASN A 210 -2.55 -10.86 3.97
N CYS A 211 -3.09 -9.66 4.20
CA CYS A 211 -4.48 -9.56 4.68
C CYS A 211 -5.43 -9.73 3.49
N THR A 212 -5.66 -11.00 3.11
CA THR A 212 -6.96 -11.38 2.53
C THR A 212 -8.06 -10.74 3.38
N ALA A 213 -8.97 -10.04 2.69
CA ALA A 213 -10.24 -9.55 3.17
C ALA A 213 -10.57 -9.88 4.64
N HIS A 214 -10.54 -8.88 5.51
CA HIS A 214 -11.46 -8.62 6.62
C HIS A 214 -10.75 -7.73 7.67
N LEU A 215 -11.27 -6.51 7.86
CA LEU A 215 -11.02 -5.64 9.02
C LEU A 215 -9.54 -5.35 9.40
N CYS A 216 -8.92 -4.35 8.78
CA CYS A 216 -7.93 -3.52 9.48
C CYS A 216 -8.56 -2.16 9.74
N VAL A 217 -9.10 -1.98 10.95
CA VAL A 217 -9.46 -0.67 11.47
C VAL A 217 -8.18 -0.01 11.94
N PHE A 218 -7.61 0.88 11.13
CA PHE A 218 -6.57 1.79 11.61
C PHE A 218 -7.24 2.79 12.56
N GLN A 219 -7.05 2.63 13.86
CA GLN A 219 -7.35 3.71 14.80
C GLN A 219 -6.35 4.86 14.59
N PRO A 220 -6.80 6.12 14.63
CA PRO A 220 -5.90 7.27 14.57
C PRO A 220 -5.07 7.28 15.86
N VAL A 221 -3.82 6.81 15.80
CA VAL A 221 -2.91 6.94 16.94
C VAL A 221 -2.48 8.40 17.01
N GLN A 222 -3.05 9.13 17.97
CA GLN A 222 -2.64 10.48 18.29
C GLN A 222 -1.22 10.44 18.89
N HIS A 223 -0.30 11.17 18.26
CA HIS A 223 1.03 11.55 18.74
C HIS A 223 1.86 10.44 19.43
N VAL A 224 2.54 9.62 18.62
CA VAL A 224 3.67 8.80 19.11
C VAL A 224 4.98 9.48 18.74
N ASN A 225 5.84 9.70 19.73
CA ASN A 225 7.21 10.15 19.51
C ASN A 225 8.05 8.91 19.13
N LEU A 226 8.30 8.72 17.83
CA LEU A 226 8.93 7.53 17.26
C LEU A 226 10.44 7.80 17.11
N ASN A 227 11.25 7.15 17.95
CA ASN A 227 12.69 7.44 18.00
C ASN A 227 13.54 6.42 17.21
N LYS A 228 13.04 5.20 16.95
CA LYS A 228 13.83 4.16 16.26
C LYS A 228 12.97 3.18 15.40
N LEU A 229 13.42 2.84 14.19
CA LEU A 229 12.90 1.78 13.31
C LEU A 229 13.93 0.66 13.19
N THR A 230 13.47 -0.59 13.16
CA THR A 230 14.26 -1.73 12.74
C THR A 230 13.59 -2.40 11.53
N LEU A 231 14.35 -2.62 10.46
CA LEU A 231 13.97 -3.42 9.30
C LEU A 231 14.80 -4.69 9.28
N VAL A 232 14.16 -5.83 9.04
CA VAL A 232 14.85 -7.11 8.81
C VAL A 232 14.54 -7.54 7.38
N PHE A 233 15.56 -7.96 6.65
CA PHE A 233 15.46 -8.45 5.27
C PHE A 233 15.53 -9.99 5.24
N LYS A 234 14.96 -10.62 4.22
CA LYS A 234 15.11 -12.06 3.95
C LYS A 234 16.42 -12.40 3.27
#